data_AF-A0A2U2SRP6-F1
#
_entry.id   AF-A0A2U2SRP6-F1
#
_cell.length_a   1.000
_cell.length_b   1.000
_cell.length_c   1.000
_cell.angle_alpha   90.00
_cell.angle_beta   90.00
_cell.angle_gamma   90.00
#
_symmetry.space_group_name_H-M   'P 1'
#
loop_
_entity.id
_entity.type
_entity.pdbx_description
1 polymer ?
#
loop_
_entity_poly.entity_id
_entity_poly.type
_entity_poly.pdbx_seq_one_letter_code
_entity_poly.pdbx_strand_id
1 'polypeptide(L)'
;MQAMILNALGFTTRSLYLTLEFFANKPLNRLLRPGLTAEMLNHDSLGRALDILHEKGETEVFAQVVSHALRVYGMEHRFVHLDTTSFSVEGEYGRPGEPGVIRITYGYSRDHRPDLKQVAALLTTYRSALPVWIQALDGNTYDGQAFPSLVEAYLAQFQEARCPTWWPTVRCTVRKTCSAFRK
;
A
#
# COMPACT_ATOMS: atom_id res chain seq x y z
N MET A 1 -2.35 -13.17 -7.61
CA MET A 1 -3.06 -12.19 -6.75
C MET A 1 -4.04 -12.83 -5.76
N GLN A 2 -5.16 -13.44 -6.16
CA GLN A 2 -6.14 -13.98 -5.20
C GLN A 2 -5.54 -14.97 -4.17
N ALA A 3 -4.67 -15.88 -4.62
CA ALA A 3 -3.94 -16.78 -3.72
C ALA A 3 -3.11 -16.03 -2.67
N MET A 4 -2.41 -14.95 -3.05
CA MET A 4 -1.60 -14.16 -2.12
C MET A 4 -2.46 -13.43 -1.10
N ILE A 5 -3.63 -12.92 -1.51
CA ILE A 5 -4.59 -12.30 -0.61
C ILE A 5 -5.08 -13.32 0.42
N LEU A 6 -5.43 -14.53 -0.01
CA LEU A 6 -5.84 -15.59 0.90
C LEU A 6 -4.72 -16.02 1.85
N ASN A 7 -3.47 -16.08 1.38
CA ASN A 7 -2.31 -16.36 2.22
C ASN A 7 -2.13 -15.25 3.28
N ALA A 8 -2.30 -13.97 2.89
CA ALA A 8 -2.20 -12.83 3.79
C ALA A 8 -3.34 -12.76 4.83
N LEU A 9 -4.57 -13.13 4.44
CA LEU A 9 -5.72 -13.20 5.35
C LEU A 9 -5.69 -14.44 6.26
N GLY A 10 -4.88 -15.44 5.92
CA GLY A 10 -5.03 -16.84 6.34
C GLY A 10 -4.14 -17.33 7.49
N PHE A 11 -3.57 -16.47 8.33
CA PHE A 11 -2.93 -16.84 9.61
C PHE A 11 -1.50 -17.43 9.57
N THR A 12 -0.66 -17.13 8.58
CA THR A 12 0.79 -17.32 8.73
C THR A 12 1.61 -16.23 8.03
N THR A 13 2.46 -15.52 8.75
CA THR A 13 3.57 -14.71 8.19
C THR A 13 4.67 -15.63 7.65
N ARG A 14 4.30 -16.50 6.71
CA ARG A 14 5.23 -17.41 6.05
C ARG A 14 5.79 -16.73 4.82
N SER A 15 7.09 -16.88 4.63
CA SER A 15 7.80 -16.41 3.45
C SER A 15 7.17 -16.95 2.16
N LEU A 16 7.25 -16.18 1.07
CA LEU A 16 6.62 -16.53 -0.22
C LEU A 16 7.02 -17.91 -0.75
N TYR A 17 8.23 -18.40 -0.44
CA TYR A 17 8.68 -19.74 -0.86
C TYR A 17 7.93 -20.88 -0.16
N LEU A 18 7.27 -20.64 0.98
CA LEU A 18 6.43 -21.63 1.69
C LEU A 18 4.97 -21.61 1.23
N THR A 19 4.63 -20.80 0.23
CA THR A 19 3.24 -20.68 -0.26
C THR A 19 2.70 -21.99 -0.83
N LEU A 20 3.57 -22.80 -1.45
CA LEU A 20 3.19 -24.13 -1.97
C LEU A 20 2.69 -25.04 -0.85
N GLU A 21 3.42 -25.13 0.26
CA GLU A 21 3.03 -25.94 1.42
C GLU A 21 1.71 -25.48 2.03
N PHE A 22 1.47 -24.17 2.07
CA PHE A 22 0.22 -23.61 2.58
C PHE A 22 -1.01 -24.07 1.77
N PHE A 23 -0.85 -24.18 0.45
CA PHE A 23 -1.92 -24.53 -0.48
C PHE A 23 -2.03 -26.03 -0.80
N ALA A 24 -1.03 -26.84 -0.45
CA ALA A 24 -1.01 -28.29 -0.73
C ALA A 24 -2.24 -29.04 -0.21
N ASN A 25 -2.81 -28.59 0.91
CA ASN A 25 -3.98 -29.17 1.56
C ASN A 25 -5.23 -28.28 1.47
N LYS A 26 -5.27 -27.32 0.52
CA LYS A 26 -6.42 -26.43 0.30
C LYS A 26 -7.18 -26.82 -0.97
N PRO A 27 -8.52 -26.69 -1.00
CA PRO A 27 -9.32 -27.04 -2.16
C PRO A 27 -9.24 -25.97 -3.27
N LEU A 28 -8.07 -25.84 -3.91
CA LEU A 28 -7.78 -24.79 -4.90
C LEU A 28 -8.79 -24.72 -6.06
N ASN A 29 -9.24 -25.88 -6.54
CA ASN A 29 -10.23 -25.99 -7.61
C ASN A 29 -11.54 -25.26 -7.31
N ARG A 30 -11.98 -25.29 -6.04
CA ARG A 30 -13.21 -24.62 -5.60
C ARG A 30 -12.96 -23.21 -5.10
N LEU A 31 -11.79 -22.97 -4.49
CA LEU A 31 -11.48 -21.71 -3.82
C LEU A 31 -11.03 -20.61 -4.79
N LEU A 32 -10.30 -20.98 -5.84
CA LEU A 32 -9.69 -20.03 -6.78
C LEU A 32 -10.18 -20.26 -8.21
N ARG A 33 -9.85 -21.40 -8.80
CA ARG A 33 -10.32 -21.78 -10.14
C ARG A 33 -10.09 -23.26 -10.42
N PRO A 34 -10.90 -23.89 -11.30
CA PRO A 34 -10.65 -25.25 -11.78
C PRO A 34 -9.28 -25.39 -12.47
N GLY A 35 -8.62 -26.51 -12.27
CA GLY A 35 -7.32 -26.86 -12.87
C GLY A 35 -6.11 -26.20 -12.21
N LEU A 36 -6.29 -25.40 -11.15
CA LEU A 36 -5.17 -24.82 -10.40
C LEU A 36 -4.64 -25.84 -9.38
N THR A 37 -3.34 -26.11 -9.46
CA THR A 37 -2.62 -26.96 -8.49
C THR A 37 -1.70 -26.11 -7.60
N ALA A 38 -1.25 -26.65 -6.47
CA ALA A 38 -0.40 -25.93 -5.53
C ALA A 38 0.99 -25.64 -6.12
N GLU A 39 1.49 -26.53 -6.99
CA GLU A 39 2.78 -26.41 -7.67
C GLU A 39 2.82 -25.23 -8.64
N MET A 40 1.66 -24.81 -9.15
CA MET A 40 1.52 -23.61 -9.98
C MET A 40 1.64 -22.31 -9.18
N LEU A 41 1.56 -22.36 -7.84
CA LEU A 41 1.69 -21.23 -6.92
C LEU A 41 3.10 -21.15 -6.31
N ASN A 42 4.11 -21.28 -7.17
CA ASN A 42 5.52 -21.21 -6.81
C ASN A 42 6.06 -19.77 -6.84
N HIS A 43 7.29 -19.59 -6.35
CA HIS A 43 7.93 -18.28 -6.25
C HIS A 43 7.97 -17.49 -7.58
N ASP A 44 8.22 -18.14 -8.73
CA ASP A 44 8.22 -17.47 -10.04
C ASP A 44 6.84 -16.95 -10.44
N SER A 45 5.79 -17.72 -10.17
CA SER A 45 4.41 -17.31 -10.45
C SER A 45 3.96 -16.14 -9.57
N LEU A 46 4.40 -16.15 -8.30
CA LEU A 46 4.07 -15.11 -7.32
C LEU A 46 4.90 -13.85 -7.56
N GLY A 47 6.18 -14.00 -7.91
CA GLY A 47 7.06 -12.91 -8.32
C GLY A 47 6.51 -12.15 -9.52
N ARG A 48 6.16 -12.86 -10.60
CA ARG A 48 5.51 -12.23 -11.77
C ARG A 48 4.20 -11.54 -11.43
N ALA A 49 3.43 -12.06 -10.46
CA ALA A 49 2.21 -11.40 -10.03
C ALA A 49 2.49 -10.09 -9.28
N LEU A 50 3.59 -10.01 -8.52
CA LEU A 50 4.08 -8.79 -7.88
C LEU A 50 4.65 -7.81 -8.91
N ASP A 51 5.37 -8.27 -9.93
CA ASP A 51 5.87 -7.42 -11.01
C ASP A 51 4.70 -6.74 -11.73
N ILE A 52 3.66 -7.50 -12.09
CA ILE A 52 2.43 -6.97 -12.70
C ILE A 52 1.72 -5.98 -11.76
N LEU A 53 1.77 -6.19 -10.44
CA LEU A 53 1.18 -5.25 -9.48
C LEU A 53 1.98 -3.95 -9.44
N HIS A 54 3.31 -4.05 -9.40
CA HIS A 54 4.20 -2.90 -9.39
C HIS A 54 4.09 -2.07 -10.67
N GLU A 55 4.04 -2.71 -11.85
CA GLU A 55 3.79 -2.03 -13.13
C GLU A 55 2.48 -1.23 -13.16
N LYS A 56 1.48 -1.66 -12.40
CA LYS A 56 0.18 -0.98 -12.29
C LYS A 56 0.15 0.12 -11.23
N GLY A 57 1.16 0.18 -10.36
CA GLY A 57 1.18 1.03 -9.19
C GLY A 57 0.38 0.43 -8.03
N GLU A 58 1.08 -0.09 -7.03
CA GLU A 58 0.46 -0.69 -5.84
C GLU A 58 -0.40 0.32 -5.07
N THR A 59 0.00 1.59 -5.07
CA THR A 59 -0.67 2.69 -4.39
C THR A 59 -2.03 3.00 -5.03
N GLU A 60 -2.06 3.08 -6.35
CA GLU A 60 -3.23 3.34 -7.18
C GLU A 60 -4.22 2.19 -7.08
N VAL A 61 -3.73 0.95 -7.20
CA VAL A 61 -4.55 -0.26 -7.03
C VAL A 61 -5.19 -0.29 -5.65
N PHE A 62 -4.41 -0.01 -4.59
CA PHE A 62 -4.94 0.04 -3.22
C PHE A 62 -6.01 1.12 -3.07
N ALA A 63 -5.73 2.34 -3.52
CA ALA A 63 -6.67 3.46 -3.43
C ALA A 63 -7.99 3.18 -4.19
N GLN A 64 -7.93 2.54 -5.35
CA GLN A 64 -9.13 2.13 -6.10
C GLN A 64 -9.97 1.11 -5.32
N VAL A 65 -9.33 0.10 -4.72
CA VAL A 65 -10.02 -0.91 -3.91
C VAL A 65 -10.71 -0.27 -2.70
N VAL A 66 -10.01 0.63 -1.99
CA VAL A 66 -10.59 1.30 -0.82
C VAL A 66 -11.69 2.26 -1.22
N SER A 67 -11.51 3.04 -2.29
CA SER A 67 -12.55 3.94 -2.82
C SER A 67 -13.82 3.17 -3.17
N HIS A 68 -13.68 2.00 -3.81
CA HIS A 68 -14.80 1.11 -4.07
C HIS A 68 -15.47 0.63 -2.77
N ALA A 69 -14.69 0.18 -1.78
CA ALA A 69 -15.21 -0.30 -0.50
C ALA A 69 -15.97 0.81 0.25
N LEU A 70 -15.39 2.02 0.36
CA LEU A 70 -16.03 3.16 1.00
C LEU A 70 -17.39 3.47 0.39
N ARG A 71 -17.50 3.43 -0.94
CA ARG A 71 -18.77 3.64 -1.65
C ARG A 71 -19.78 2.52 -1.38
N VAL A 72 -19.35 1.25 -1.40
CA VAL A 72 -20.23 0.10 -1.14
C VAL A 72 -20.81 0.14 0.27
N TYR A 73 -19.99 0.54 1.25
CA TYR A 73 -20.41 0.63 2.65
C TYR A 73 -20.95 2.01 3.07
N GLY A 74 -21.10 2.95 2.12
CA GLY A 74 -21.64 4.29 2.38
C GLY A 74 -20.83 5.08 3.41
N MET A 75 -19.51 4.87 3.47
CA MET A 75 -18.64 5.55 4.44
C MET A 75 -18.14 6.87 3.88
N GLU A 76 -18.45 7.95 4.59
CA GLU A 76 -17.92 9.29 4.32
C GLU A 76 -16.80 9.64 5.30
N HIS A 77 -15.71 10.22 4.79
CA HIS A 77 -14.61 10.71 5.60
C HIS A 77 -14.25 12.15 5.26
N ARG A 78 -14.19 13.01 6.28
CA ARG A 78 -13.86 14.44 6.15
C ARG A 78 -12.41 14.76 6.53
N PHE A 79 -11.83 13.93 7.39
CA PHE A 79 -10.48 14.08 7.90
C PHE A 79 -9.75 12.76 7.72
N VAL A 80 -8.46 12.84 7.46
CA VAL A 80 -7.58 11.69 7.39
C VAL A 80 -6.39 11.92 8.31
N HIS A 81 -5.94 10.87 8.98
CA HIS A 81 -4.71 10.88 9.75
C HIS A 81 -3.60 10.35 8.87
N LEU A 82 -2.49 11.07 8.90
CA LEU A 82 -1.30 10.75 8.14
C LEU A 82 -0.22 10.29 9.13
N ASP A 83 0.35 9.12 8.88
CA ASP A 83 1.47 8.62 9.67
C ASP A 83 2.46 7.85 8.80
N THR A 84 3.73 7.88 9.19
CA THR A 84 4.79 7.10 8.55
C THR A 84 5.27 6.04 9.52
N THR A 85 5.30 4.80 9.05
CA THR A 85 5.89 3.66 9.75
C THR A 85 7.16 3.21 9.04
N SER A 86 8.19 2.81 9.79
CA SER A 86 9.42 2.27 9.24
C SER A 86 9.49 0.76 9.48
N PHE A 87 9.88 0.00 8.46
CA PHE A 87 10.15 -1.43 8.56
C PHE A 87 11.66 -1.66 8.48
N SER A 88 12.21 -2.41 9.42
CA SER A 88 13.60 -2.86 9.38
C SER A 88 13.71 -4.15 8.59
N VAL A 89 14.71 -4.24 7.71
CA VAL A 89 14.91 -5.37 6.79
C VAL A 89 16.36 -5.82 6.79
N GLU A 90 16.55 -7.13 6.56
CA GLU A 90 17.84 -7.79 6.48
C GLU A 90 18.04 -8.35 5.06
N GLY A 91 19.23 -8.13 4.49
CA GLY A 91 19.57 -8.65 3.17
C GLY A 91 20.53 -7.78 2.35
N GLU A 92 20.98 -8.35 1.25
CA GLU A 92 21.84 -7.68 0.27
C GLU A 92 21.00 -6.88 -0.72
N TYR A 93 20.72 -5.64 -0.37
CA TYR A 93 20.03 -4.66 -1.23
C TYR A 93 20.98 -3.78 -2.06
N GLY A 94 22.20 -4.25 -2.33
CA GLY A 94 23.26 -3.49 -3.01
C GLY A 94 23.08 -3.35 -4.53
N ARG A 95 21.85 -3.34 -5.03
CA ARG A 95 21.58 -3.15 -6.47
C ARG A 95 21.60 -1.66 -6.81
N PRO A 96 22.09 -1.28 -8.01
CA PRO A 96 21.98 0.10 -8.48
C PRO A 96 20.50 0.51 -8.50
N GLY A 97 20.21 1.73 -8.02
CA GLY A 97 18.84 2.21 -7.93
C GLY A 97 18.19 2.33 -9.30
N GLU A 98 17.06 1.65 -9.49
CA GLU A 98 16.22 1.76 -10.67
C GLU A 98 15.19 2.88 -10.47
N PRO A 99 14.90 3.72 -11.49
CA PRO A 99 13.84 4.73 -11.39
C PRO A 99 12.49 4.08 -11.07
N GLY A 100 11.79 4.60 -10.05
CA GLY A 100 10.50 4.06 -9.61
C GLY A 100 10.59 2.95 -8.56
N VAL A 101 11.80 2.48 -8.24
CA VAL A 101 12.02 1.48 -7.18
C VAL A 101 12.54 2.15 -5.92
N ILE A 102 11.96 1.79 -4.77
CA ILE A 102 12.38 2.32 -3.47
C ILE A 102 13.82 1.93 -3.14
N ARG A 103 14.53 2.84 -2.48
CA ARG A 103 15.90 2.61 -2.01
C ARG A 103 15.90 2.08 -0.59
N ILE A 104 16.35 0.84 -0.42
CA ILE A 104 16.48 0.22 0.88
C ILE A 104 17.84 0.60 1.48
N THR A 105 17.83 1.45 2.50
CA THR A 105 19.05 2.05 3.08
C THR A 105 18.98 2.16 4.60
N TYR A 106 20.12 2.40 5.23
CA TYR A 106 20.20 2.72 6.66
C TYR A 106 19.61 4.10 6.96
N GLY A 107 19.09 4.26 8.17
CA GLY A 107 18.43 5.47 8.60
C GLY A 107 18.19 5.54 10.10
N TYR A 108 17.50 6.60 10.52
CA TYR A 108 17.09 6.75 11.91
C TYR A 108 16.05 5.69 12.30
N SER A 109 16.44 4.78 13.21
CA SER A 109 15.56 3.74 13.75
C SER A 109 14.90 4.18 15.04
N ARG A 110 13.56 4.24 15.07
CA ARG A 110 12.78 4.42 16.32
C ARG A 110 12.92 3.22 17.26
N ASP A 111 13.17 2.04 16.70
CA ASP A 111 13.34 0.78 17.43
C ASP A 111 14.79 0.55 17.90
N HIS A 112 15.64 1.59 17.82
CA HIS A 112 17.05 1.54 18.24
C HIS A 112 17.88 0.46 17.51
N ARG A 113 17.58 0.19 16.23
CA ARG A 113 18.32 -0.72 15.35
C ARG A 113 18.96 0.01 14.15
N PRO A 114 19.99 0.84 14.37
CA PRO A 114 20.68 1.56 13.30
C PRO A 114 21.53 0.64 12.41
N ASP A 115 21.77 -0.60 12.86
CA ASP A 115 22.47 -1.66 12.14
C ASP A 115 21.64 -2.29 11.02
N LEU A 116 20.33 -2.01 10.97
CA LEU A 116 19.42 -2.55 9.97
C LEU A 116 19.06 -1.50 8.91
N LYS A 117 18.93 -1.98 7.67
CA LYS A 117 18.38 -1.18 6.58
C LYS A 117 16.88 -1.05 6.76
N GLN A 118 16.30 -0.01 6.16
CA GLN A 118 14.92 0.36 6.39
C GLN A 118 14.20 0.68 5.10
N VAL A 119 12.89 0.49 5.16
CA VAL A 119 11.90 1.01 4.21
C VAL A 119 10.86 1.78 5.01
N ALA A 120 10.43 2.93 4.52
CA ALA A 120 9.31 3.64 5.11
C ALA A 120 8.03 3.29 4.34
N ALA A 121 6.93 3.10 5.06
CA ALA A 121 5.61 3.10 4.48
C ALA A 121 4.82 4.24 5.08
N LEU A 122 4.18 4.98 4.21
CA LEU A 122 3.26 6.00 4.61
C LEU A 122 1.86 5.43 4.55
N LEU A 123 1.09 5.64 5.62
CA LEU A 123 -0.30 5.22 5.71
C LEU A 123 -1.19 6.41 6.05
N THR A 124 -2.31 6.48 5.32
CA THR A 124 -3.36 7.45 5.58
C THR A 124 -4.59 6.71 6.06
N THR A 125 -5.14 7.04 7.23
CA THR A 125 -6.27 6.32 7.84
C THR A 125 -7.44 7.23 8.19
N TYR A 126 -8.64 6.67 8.25
CA TYR A 126 -9.85 7.34 8.75
C TYR A 126 -10.23 6.86 10.16
N ARG A 127 -11.21 7.52 10.82
CA ARG A 127 -11.76 7.21 12.15
C ARG A 127 -12.09 5.73 12.36
N SER A 128 -12.43 5.00 11.30
CA SER A 128 -12.68 3.54 11.34
C SER A 128 -11.41 2.69 11.37
N ALA A 129 -10.23 3.31 11.50
CA ALA A 129 -8.91 2.69 11.28
C ALA A 129 -8.74 2.07 9.89
N LEU A 130 -9.62 2.39 8.94
CA LEU A 130 -9.51 1.93 7.55
C LEU A 130 -8.40 2.74 6.85
N PRO A 131 -7.36 2.07 6.32
CA PRO A 131 -6.37 2.76 5.51
C PRO A 131 -6.98 3.15 4.16
N VAL A 132 -6.83 4.41 3.78
CA VAL A 132 -7.34 4.98 2.52
C VAL A 132 -6.24 5.21 1.49
N TRP A 133 -4.99 5.21 1.94
CA TRP A 133 -3.81 5.31 1.09
C TRP A 133 -2.65 4.57 1.74
N ILE A 134 -1.83 3.93 0.92
CA ILE A 134 -0.55 3.37 1.31
C ILE A 134 0.48 3.71 0.23
N GLN A 135 1.69 4.09 0.64
CA GLN A 135 2.80 4.31 -0.29
C GLN A 135 4.11 3.84 0.33
N ALA A 136 4.89 3.10 -0.45
CA ALA A 136 6.26 2.76 -0.09
C ALA A 136 7.20 3.95 -0.38
N LEU A 137 8.10 4.21 0.54
CA LEU A 137 9.07 5.31 0.50
C LEU A 137 10.48 4.77 0.67
N ASP A 138 11.46 5.53 0.18
CA ASP A 138 12.87 5.25 0.41
C ASP A 138 13.16 5.14 1.91
N GLY A 139 14.11 4.28 2.26
CA GLY A 139 14.66 4.21 3.60
C GLY A 139 15.16 5.58 4.05
N ASN A 140 14.98 5.89 5.33
CA ASN A 140 15.37 7.17 5.93
C ASN A 140 14.64 8.41 5.36
N THR A 141 13.51 8.23 4.66
CA THR A 141 12.65 9.37 4.28
C THR A 141 12.07 10.01 5.54
N TYR A 142 12.16 11.34 5.64
CA TYR A 142 11.60 12.10 6.75
C TYR A 142 10.24 12.72 6.39
N ASP A 143 9.37 12.85 7.39
CA ASP A 143 7.96 13.24 7.20
C ASP A 143 7.78 14.61 6.52
N GLY A 144 8.63 15.58 6.83
CA GLY A 144 8.56 16.91 6.23
C GLY A 144 8.80 16.92 4.71
N GLN A 145 9.50 15.92 4.16
CA GLN A 145 9.65 15.74 2.71
C GLN A 145 8.52 14.90 2.12
N ALA A 146 8.08 13.85 2.83
CA ALA A 146 7.07 12.92 2.32
C ALA A 146 5.66 13.51 2.29
N PHE A 147 5.27 14.23 3.34
CA PHE A 147 3.89 14.64 3.55
C PHE A 147 3.36 15.63 2.49
N PRO A 148 4.11 16.67 2.07
CA PRO A 148 3.61 17.59 1.05
C PRO A 148 3.31 16.88 -0.29
N SER A 149 4.25 16.08 -0.78
CA SER A 149 4.15 15.33 -2.04
C SER A 149 2.98 14.36 -2.01
N LEU A 150 2.77 13.69 -0.88
CA LEU A 150 1.63 12.81 -0.69
C LEU A 150 0.31 13.57 -0.76
N VAL A 151 0.18 14.68 -0.03
CA VAL A 151 -1.07 15.43 0.01
C VAL A 151 -1.45 15.85 -1.42
N GLU A 152 -0.49 16.23 -2.24
CA GLU A 152 -0.73 16.50 -3.66
C GLU A 152 -1.20 15.26 -4.43
N ALA A 153 -0.55 14.11 -4.27
CA ALA A 153 -0.94 12.85 -4.91
C ALA A 153 -2.33 12.35 -4.47
N TYR A 154 -2.62 12.43 -3.17
CA TYR A 154 -3.92 12.07 -2.58
C TYR A 154 -5.03 12.97 -3.14
N LEU A 155 -4.79 14.28 -3.24
CA LEU A 155 -5.76 15.22 -3.77
C LEU A 155 -6.01 15.02 -5.27
N ALA A 156 -5.00 14.62 -6.05
CA ALA A 156 -5.14 14.34 -7.47
C ALA A 156 -6.17 13.22 -7.73
N GLN A 157 -6.24 12.20 -6.86
CA GLN A 157 -7.23 11.12 -7.00
C GLN A 157 -8.69 11.58 -6.91
N PHE A 158 -8.97 12.64 -6.14
CA PHE A 158 -10.33 13.18 -6.04
C PHE A 158 -10.72 14.06 -7.24
N GLN A 159 -9.76 14.55 -8.03
CA GLN A 159 -10.06 15.39 -9.20
C GLN A 159 -10.63 14.57 -10.36
N GLU A 160 -10.33 13.28 -10.42
CA GLU A 160 -10.89 12.36 -11.43
C GLU A 160 -12.24 11.75 -11.02
N ALA A 161 -12.51 11.67 -9.71
CA ALA A 161 -13.80 11.21 -9.18
C ALA A 161 -14.86 12.32 -9.36
N ARG A 162 -15.58 12.30 -10.48
CA ARG A 162 -16.70 13.22 -10.75
C ARG A 162 -17.61 13.30 -9.52
N CYS A 163 -17.74 14.51 -8.98
CA CYS A 163 -18.72 14.85 -7.97
C CYS A 163 -20.11 14.40 -8.47
N PRO A 164 -20.82 13.53 -7.75
CA PRO A 164 -22.14 13.10 -8.17
C PRO A 164 -23.10 14.31 -8.15
N THR A 165 -23.80 14.55 -9.26
CA THR A 165 -24.67 15.71 -9.58
C THR A 165 -25.95 15.90 -8.74
N TRP A 166 -26.05 15.29 -7.56
CA TRP A 166 -27.29 15.16 -6.78
C TRP A 166 -27.16 15.57 -5.31
N TRP A 167 -26.03 16.14 -4.90
CA TRP A 167 -25.91 16.81 -3.61
C TRP A 167 -26.25 18.31 -3.72
N PRO A 168 -27.21 18.85 -2.93
CA PRO A 168 -27.44 20.28 -2.90
C PRO A 168 -26.27 20.96 -2.19
N THR A 169 -25.38 21.55 -3.00
CA THR A 169 -24.52 22.69 -2.64
C THR A 169 -23.61 22.51 -1.42
N VAL A 170 -22.83 21.43 -1.38
CA VAL A 170 -21.54 21.46 -0.66
C VAL A 170 -20.45 21.39 -1.71
N ARG A 171 -20.01 22.58 -2.11
CA ARG A 171 -18.85 22.81 -2.95
C ARG A 171 -17.71 21.92 -2.42
N CYS A 172 -17.33 20.90 -3.18
CA CYS A 172 -16.15 20.08 -2.93
C CYS A 172 -14.95 21.03 -3.05
N THR A 173 -14.64 21.70 -1.95
CA THR A 173 -13.59 22.71 -1.89
C THR A 173 -12.44 22.04 -1.19
N VAL A 174 -11.58 21.38 -1.98
CA VAL A 174 -10.19 21.18 -1.58
C VAL A 174 -9.58 22.57 -1.43
N ARG A 175 -9.75 23.20 -0.26
CA ARG A 175 -9.03 24.44 0.05
C ARG A 175 -7.58 24.03 0.32
N LYS A 176 -6.69 24.39 -0.60
CA LYS A 176 -5.26 24.56 -0.28
C LYS A 176 -5.16 25.59 0.85
N THR A 177 -5.05 25.15 2.09
CA THR A 177 -4.52 25.99 3.18
C THR A 177 -3.07 25.60 3.42
N CYS A 178 -2.22 25.92 2.44
CA CYS A 178 -0.78 25.98 2.63
C CYS A 178 -0.42 27.45 2.91
N SER A 179 -0.66 27.93 4.14
CA SER A 179 -0.23 29.27 4.55
C SER A 179 -0.11 29.45 6.07
N ALA A 180 0.05 28.39 6.85
CA ALA A 180 0.17 28.50 8.31
C ALA A 180 1.27 27.63 8.90
N PHE A 181 2.50 27.73 8.38
CA PHE A 181 3.72 27.37 9.10
C PHE A 181 4.84 28.37 8.73
N ARG A 182 4.66 29.61 9.20
CA ARG A 182 5.75 30.55 9.47
C ARG A 182 5.47 31.18 10.82
N LYS A 183 6.15 30.70 11.85
CA LYS A 183 6.70 31.51 12.94
C LYS A 183 8.05 30.90 13.29
#